data_AF-A0A6J6SQQ5-F1
#
_entry.id   AF-A0A6J6SQQ5-F1
#
_cell.length_a   1.000
_cell.length_b   1.000
_cell.length_c   1.000
_cell.angle_alpha   90.00
_cell.angle_beta   90.00
_cell.angle_gamma   90.00
#
_symmetry.space_group_name_H-M   'P 1'
#
loop_
_entity.id
_entity.type
_entity.pdbx_description
1 polymer ?
#
loop_
_entity_poly.entity_id
_entity_poly.type
_entity_poly.pdbx_seq_one_letter_code
_entity_poly.pdbx_strand_id
1 'polypeptide(L)'
;MIGEELGLLGTLTVIFLFAILIYAIFRVAITTKDIFQKYVVTGIGCWLILQVLVNLMTDVGIVPVIGVTLPFISYGGSSLIANCLALSFVLNVASREPQFKAARVARKAVK
;
A
#
# COMPACT_ATOMS: atom_id res chain seq x y z
N MET A 1 15.38 4.27 14.68
CA MET A 1 14.24 4.82 13.91
C MET A 1 14.74 5.13 12.51
N ILE A 2 14.04 4.73 11.45
CA ILE A 2 14.54 4.89 10.06
C ILE A 2 14.68 6.37 9.68
N GLY A 3 13.83 7.27 10.18
CA GLY A 3 13.98 8.72 10.02
C GLY A 3 15.15 9.33 10.81
N GLU A 4 15.64 8.65 11.84
CA GLU A 4 16.73 9.11 12.72
C GLU A 4 18.11 8.63 12.24
N GLU A 5 18.18 7.50 11.51
CA GLU A 5 19.41 6.99 10.89
C GLU A 5 19.56 7.34 9.39
N LEU A 6 18.48 7.52 8.64
CA LEU A 6 18.49 7.89 7.21
C LEU A 6 18.08 9.36 6.95
N GLY A 7 17.72 10.09 8.00
CA GLY A 7 17.29 11.49 7.93
C GLY A 7 16.03 11.72 7.07
N LEU A 8 15.82 12.97 6.70
CA LEU A 8 14.71 13.46 5.86
C LEU A 8 14.55 12.69 4.53
N LEU A 9 15.67 12.23 3.97
CA LEU A 9 15.75 11.50 2.69
C LEU A 9 15.12 10.10 2.76
N GLY A 10 15.29 9.39 3.89
CA GLY A 10 14.66 8.11 4.13
C GLY A 10 13.13 8.24 4.19
N THR A 11 12.63 9.21 4.96
CA THR A 11 11.19 9.48 5.10
C THR A 11 10.56 9.87 3.76
N LEU A 12 11.20 10.75 2.99
CA LEU A 12 10.74 11.16 1.64
C LEU A 12 10.64 9.99 0.67
N THR A 13 11.64 9.11 0.67
CA THR A 13 11.66 7.92 -0.20
C THR A 13 10.48 7.00 0.13
N VAL A 14 10.25 6.75 1.41
CA VAL A 14 9.16 5.89 1.86
C VAL A 14 7.79 6.47 1.53
N ILE A 15 7.58 7.78 1.76
CA ILE A 15 6.35 8.47 1.38
C ILE A 15 6.12 8.32 -0.13
N PHE A 16 7.16 8.49 -0.95
CA PHE A 16 7.05 8.35 -2.40
C PHE A 16 6.63 6.94 -2.82
N LEU A 17 7.24 5.89 -2.24
CA LEU A 17 6.84 4.50 -2.49
C LEU A 17 5.38 4.24 -2.08
N PHE A 18 4.96 4.75 -0.92
CA PHE A 18 3.57 4.63 -0.47
C PHE A 18 2.60 5.37 -1.36
N ALA A 19 2.95 6.55 -1.85
CA ALA A 19 2.12 7.31 -2.78
C ALA A 19 1.85 6.51 -4.07
N ILE A 20 2.88 5.89 -4.65
CA ILE A 20 2.74 5.00 -5.82
C ILE A 20 1.84 3.81 -5.50
N LEU A 21 2.03 3.18 -4.33
CA LEU A 21 1.23 2.03 -3.91
C LEU A 21 -0.25 2.40 -3.73
N ILE A 22 -0.53 3.48 -3.01
CA ILE A 22 -1.88 3.99 -2.76
C ILE A 22 -2.54 4.34 -4.10
N TYR A 23 -1.84 5.02 -5.00
CA TYR A 23 -2.33 5.32 -6.34
C TYR A 23 -2.72 4.04 -7.09
N ALA A 24 -1.90 3.00 -7.05
CA ALA A 24 -2.22 1.71 -7.67
C ALA A 24 -3.47 1.06 -7.07
N ILE A 25 -3.63 1.08 -5.74
CA ILE A 25 -4.81 0.54 -5.04
C ILE A 25 -6.09 1.28 -5.47
N PHE A 26 -6.06 2.61 -5.46
CA PHE A 26 -7.22 3.42 -5.88
C PHE A 26 -7.54 3.25 -7.37
N ARG A 27 -6.53 3.11 -8.23
CA ARG A 27 -6.73 2.79 -9.65
C ARG A 27 -7.49 1.46 -9.82
N VAL A 28 -7.12 0.44 -9.05
CA VAL A 28 -7.85 -0.85 -9.05
C VAL A 28 -9.28 -0.65 -8.58
N ALA A 29 -9.48 0.05 -7.45
CA ALA A 29 -10.81 0.31 -6.90
C ALA A 29 -11.74 0.99 -7.92
N ILE A 30 -11.27 2.02 -8.64
CA ILE A 30 -12.08 2.76 -9.63
C ILE A 30 -12.49 1.88 -10.81
N THR A 31 -11.58 1.00 -11.25
CA THR A 31 -11.80 0.13 -12.43
C THR A 31 -12.74 -1.05 -12.10
N THR A 32 -12.78 -1.47 -10.84
CA THR A 32 -13.62 -2.58 -10.38
C THR A 32 -15.11 -2.30 -10.48
N LYS A 33 -15.82 -3.22 -11.14
CA LYS A 33 -17.27 -3.18 -11.36
C LYS A 33 -18.08 -3.69 -10.16
N ASP A 34 -17.52 -4.62 -9.40
CA ASP A 34 -18.16 -5.18 -8.20
C ASP A 34 -18.07 -4.18 -7.05
N ILE A 35 -19.23 -3.77 -6.53
CA ILE A 35 -19.36 -2.75 -5.48
C ILE A 35 -18.71 -3.22 -4.18
N PHE A 36 -18.85 -4.49 -3.81
CA PHE A 36 -18.26 -5.04 -2.59
C PHE A 36 -16.73 -5.01 -2.67
N GLN A 37 -16.17 -5.49 -3.79
CA GLN A 37 -14.72 -5.48 -4.00
C GLN A 37 -14.16 -4.05 -4.04
N LYS A 38 -14.88 -3.12 -4.67
CA LYS A 38 -14.52 -1.70 -4.70
C LYS A 38 -14.41 -1.11 -3.28
N TYR A 39 -15.39 -1.36 -2.40
CA TYR A 39 -15.33 -0.87 -1.01
C TYR A 39 -14.20 -1.50 -0.21
N VAL A 40 -13.95 -2.81 -0.36
CA VAL A 40 -12.86 -3.49 0.36
C VAL A 40 -11.50 -2.94 -0.09
N VAL A 41 -11.26 -2.81 -1.40
CA VAL A 41 -9.99 -2.28 -1.93
C VAL A 41 -9.78 -0.82 -1.50
N THR A 42 -10.84 -0.01 -1.52
CA THR A 42 -10.79 1.38 -1.04
C THR A 42 -10.49 1.43 0.46
N GLY A 43 -11.11 0.55 1.26
CA GLY A 43 -10.87 0.45 2.70
C GLY A 43 -9.42 0.09 3.04
N ILE A 44 -8.82 -0.85 2.29
CA ILE A 44 -7.39 -1.19 2.41
C ILE A 44 -6.52 0.03 2.08
N GLY A 45 -6.85 0.77 1.01
CA GLY A 45 -6.17 2.01 0.65
C GLY A 45 -6.24 3.08 1.76
N CYS A 46 -7.43 3.32 2.31
CA CYS A 46 -7.65 4.25 3.42
C CYS A 46 -6.87 3.84 4.68
N TRP A 47 -6.87 2.56 5.04
CA TRP A 47 -6.09 2.07 6.18
C TRP A 47 -4.58 2.33 5.98
N LEU A 48 -4.05 2.04 4.80
CA LEU A 48 -2.63 2.35 4.49
C LEU A 48 -2.32 3.84 4.59
N ILE A 49 -3.21 4.71 4.09
CA ILE A 49 -3.06 6.17 4.22
C ILE A 49 -2.99 6.56 5.70
N LEU A 50 -3.89 6.03 6.54
CA LEU A 50 -3.90 6.34 7.96
C LEU A 50 -2.59 5.91 8.65
N GLN A 51 -2.03 4.74 8.31
CA GLN A 51 -0.74 4.31 8.84
C GLN A 51 0.39 5.27 8.41
N VAL A 52 0.40 5.72 7.16
CA VAL A 52 1.42 6.68 6.67
C VAL A 52 1.27 8.04 7.36
N LEU A 53 0.05 8.55 7.52
CA LEU A 53 -0.22 9.83 8.17
C LEU A 53 0.20 9.82 9.65
N VAL A 54 -0.12 8.77 10.39
CA VAL A 54 0.27 8.65 11.81
C VAL A 54 1.79 8.62 11.97
N ASN A 55 2.47 7.89 11.08
CA ASN A 55 3.94 7.86 11.08
C ASN A 55 4.55 9.23 10.74
N LEU A 56 3.96 9.97 9.80
CA LEU A 56 4.40 11.32 9.47
C LEU A 56 4.16 12.31 10.62
N MET A 57 3.00 12.24 11.28
CA MET A 57 2.68 13.09 12.44
C MET A 57 3.63 12.83 13.62
N THR A 58 4.06 11.57 13.78
CA THR A 58 5.06 11.18 14.77
C THR A 58 6.43 11.78 14.44
N ASP A 59 6.83 11.78 13.17
CA ASP A 59 8.11 12.34 12.70
C ASP A 59 8.17 13.88 12.86
N VAL A 60 7.04 14.56 12.65
CA VAL A 60 6.90 16.02 12.84
C VAL A 60 6.72 16.39 14.33
N GLY A 61 6.62 15.42 15.23
CA GLY A 61 6.51 15.65 16.68
C GLY A 61 5.14 16.16 17.15
N ILE A 62 4.11 16.02 16.32
CA ILE A 62 2.73 16.46 16.63
C ILE A 62 2.04 15.44 17.56
N VAL A 63 2.38 14.16 17.41
CA VAL A 63 1.80 13.04 18.14
C VAL A 63 2.92 12.31 18.89
N PRO A 64 2.73 11.87 20.15
CA PRO A 64 3.73 11.07 20.86
C PRO A 64 4.09 9.85 20.04
N VAL A 65 5.34 9.40 20.11
CA VAL A 65 5.86 8.30 19.29
C VAL A 65 5.01 7.04 19.45
N ILE A 66 4.04 6.86 18.54
CA ILE A 66 3.22 5.67 18.50
C ILE A 66 4.03 4.66 17.72
N GLY A 67 4.37 3.53 18.34
CA GLY A 67 5.09 2.41 17.71
C GLY A 67 4.25 1.68 16.65
N VAL A 68 3.59 2.41 15.75
CA VAL A 68 2.86 1.84 14.64
C VAL A 68 3.89 1.41 13.60
N THR A 69 3.85 0.13 13.25
CA THR A 69 4.75 -0.41 12.24
C THR A 69 4.50 0.28 10.92
N LEU A 70 5.52 0.89 10.29
CA LEU A 70 5.37 1.27 8.90
C LEU A 70 5.02 0.02 8.09
N PRO A 71 3.95 0.06 7.28
CA PRO A 71 3.61 -1.06 6.43
C PRO A 71 4.85 -1.42 5.58
N PHE A 72 5.17 -2.70 5.48
CA PHE A 72 6.33 -3.24 4.74
C PHE A 72 7.75 -2.94 5.26
N ILE A 73 7.97 -2.01 6.20
CA ILE A 73 9.32 -1.61 6.64
C ILE A 73 9.61 -1.97 8.10
N SER A 74 8.60 -2.10 8.96
CA SER A 74 8.81 -2.40 10.38
C SER A 74 8.96 -3.90 10.69
N TYR A 75 9.80 -4.19 11.70
CA TYR A 75 10.11 -5.50 12.31
C TYR A 75 8.95 -6.16 13.08
N GLY A 76 7.72 -6.07 12.58
CA GLY A 76 6.56 -6.78 13.11
C GLY A 76 6.14 -7.90 12.17
N GLY A 77 6.57 -9.14 12.40
CA GLY A 77 6.27 -10.28 11.50
C GLY A 77 4.77 -10.44 11.19
N SER A 78 3.91 -10.24 12.20
CA SER A 78 2.46 -10.29 12.03
C SER A 78 1.91 -9.14 11.18
N SER A 79 2.47 -7.94 11.31
CA SER A 79 2.09 -6.78 10.50
C SER A 79 2.46 -6.99 9.03
N LEU A 80 3.63 -7.56 8.78
CA LEU A 80 4.09 -7.88 7.42
C LEU A 80 3.19 -8.93 6.75
N ILE A 81 2.80 -9.99 7.48
CA ILE A 81 1.86 -11.00 7.00
C ILE A 81 0.49 -10.37 6.70
N ALA A 82 -0.05 -9.56 7.60
CA ALA A 82 -1.34 -8.88 7.40
C ALA A 82 -1.32 -7.98 6.15
N ASN A 83 -0.23 -7.25 5.95
CA ASN A 83 -0.08 -6.36 4.81
C ASN A 83 0.08 -7.14 3.48
N CYS A 84 0.79 -8.26 3.50
CA CYS A 84 0.89 -9.18 2.37
C CYS A 84 -0.47 -9.80 2.01
N LEU A 85 -1.28 -10.16 3.00
CA LEU A 85 -2.64 -10.67 2.77
C LEU A 85 -3.54 -9.59 2.16
N ALA A 86 -3.51 -8.36 2.69
CA ALA A 86 -4.25 -7.24 2.14
C ALA A 86 -3.84 -6.95 0.69
N LEU A 87 -2.54 -6.93 0.40
CA LEU A 87 -2.03 -6.71 -0.94
C LEU A 87 -2.40 -7.87 -1.90
N SER A 88 -2.36 -9.11 -1.43
CA SER A 88 -2.79 -10.29 -2.20
C SER A 88 -4.26 -10.20 -2.61
N PHE A 89 -5.12 -9.68 -1.73
CA PHE A 89 -6.52 -9.42 -2.06
C PHE A 89 -6.65 -8.37 -3.17
N VAL A 90 -5.99 -7.22 -3.03
CA VAL A 90 -5.99 -6.16 -4.06
C VAL A 90 -5.48 -6.69 -5.39
N LEU A 91 -4.41 -7.50 -5.39
CA LEU A 91 -3.86 -8.12 -6.59
C LEU A 91 -4.82 -9.15 -7.22
N ASN A 92 -5.59 -9.88 -6.41
CA ASN A 92 -6.61 -10.80 -6.92
C ASN A 92 -7.72 -10.04 -7.64
N VAL A 93 -8.19 -8.94 -7.05
CA VAL A 93 -9.19 -8.05 -7.65
C VAL A 93 -8.65 -7.42 -8.94
N ALA A 94 -7.43 -6.88 -8.90
CA ALA A 94 -6.75 -6.31 -10.06
C ALA A 94 -6.59 -7.33 -11.21
N SER A 95 -6.30 -8.60 -10.89
CA SER A 95 -6.13 -9.66 -11.89
C SER A 95 -7.43 -10.04 -12.61
N ARG A 96 -8.59 -9.70 -12.04
CA ARG A 96 -9.91 -9.92 -12.66
C ARG A 96 -10.25 -8.83 -13.68
N GLU A 97 -9.52 -7.71 -13.66
CA GLU A 97 -9.71 -6.62 -14.62
C GLU A 97 -9.32 -7.02 -16.06
N PRO A 98 -10.09 -6.58 -17.08
CA PRO A 98 -9.79 -6.84 -18.49
C PRO A 98 -8.39 -6.33 -18.91
N GLN A 99 -7.96 -5.20 -18.35
CA GLN A 99 -6.66 -4.57 -18.64
C GLN A 99 -5.49 -5.44 -18.17
N PHE A 100 -5.64 -6.11 -17.02
CA PHE A 100 -4.63 -7.02 -16.48
C PHE A 100 -4.61 -8.34 -17.26
N LYS A 101 -5.75 -8.84 -17.71
CA LYS A 101 -5.81 -10.00 -18.62
C LYS A 101 -5.03 -9.72 -19.91
N ALA A 102 -5.20 -8.55 -20.52
CA ALA A 102 -4.46 -8.15 -21.72
C ALA A 102 -2.94 -8.10 -21.48
N ALA A 103 -2.49 -7.50 -20.38
CA ALA A 103 -1.08 -7.46 -20.00
C ALA A 103 -0.48 -8.86 -19.71
N ARG A 104 -1.28 -9.76 -19.11
CA ARG A 104 -0.86 -11.15 -18.83
C ARG A 104 -0.78 -12.00 -20.08
N VAL A 105 -1.68 -11.78 -21.05
CA VAL A 105 -1.66 -12.43 -22.37
C VAL A 105 -0.46 -11.95 -23.18
N ALA A 106 -0.17 -10.65 -23.19
CA ALA A 106 1.03 -10.10 -23.85
C ALA A 106 2.32 -10.69 -23.28
N ARG A 107 2.43 -10.84 -21.94
CA ARG A 107 3.58 -11.52 -21.31
C ARG A 107 3.71 -13.01 -21.64
N LYS A 108 2.59 -13.70 -21.85
CA LYS A 108 2.60 -15.12 -22.27
C LYS A 108 2.92 -15.31 -23.75
N ALA A 109 2.70 -14.30 -24.59
CA ALA A 109 2.99 -14.36 -26.02
C ALA A 109 4.48 -14.08 -26.36
N VAL A 110 5.23 -13.50 -25.41
CA VAL A 110 6.66 -13.19 -25.55
C VAL A 110 7.55 -14.34 -25.02
N LYS A 111 6.96 -15.35 -24.38
CA LYS A 111 7.66 -16.52 -23.84
C LYS A 111 7.26 -17.76 -24.62
#